data_AF-A0A1H7WTQ6-F1
#
_entry.id   AF-A0A1H7WTQ6-F1
#
_cell.length_a   1.000
_cell.length_b   1.000
_cell.length_c   1.000
_cell.angle_alpha   90.00
_cell.angle_beta   90.00
_cell.angle_gamma   90.00
#
_symmetry.space_group_name_H-M   'P 1'
#
loop_
_entity.id
_entity.type
_entity.pdbx_description
1 polymer ?
#
loop_
_entity_poly.entity_id
_entity_poly.type
_entity_poly.pdbx_seq_one_letter_code
_entity_poly.pdbx_strand_id
1 'polypeptide(L)'
;MTPMDSPSPGYNFVKTKYNSTWNQYGSLYKKTTVSDTTYIDVQFSAGTAVATILSVIDIIWTKGGLTTLLKAFAITITGSVIDTAWYGILDATKYLTQIEVFSQGKLGLRSEQYILEAKVNGVPKQVHDGGDGRTYDQMIDDAIYNVIILG
;
A
#
# COMPACT_ATOMS: atom_id res chain seq x y z
N MET A 1 13.56 -35.87 5.54
CA MET A 1 13.30 -34.60 4.86
C MET A 1 12.04 -34.03 5.46
N THR A 2 12.10 -32.90 6.17
CA THR A 2 10.91 -32.17 6.59
C THR A 2 10.14 -31.69 5.36
N PRO A 3 8.80 -31.67 5.39
CA PRO A 3 8.02 -31.12 4.29
C PRO A 3 8.47 -29.68 4.02
N MET A 4 8.74 -29.34 2.77
CA MET A 4 8.90 -27.93 2.39
C MET A 4 7.50 -27.33 2.33
N ASP A 5 7.23 -26.34 3.17
CA ASP A 5 6.06 -25.51 3.05
C ASP A 5 6.09 -24.82 1.69
N SER A 6 4.96 -24.86 1.00
CA SER A 6 4.77 -24.16 -0.26
C SER A 6 3.91 -22.91 -0.01
N PRO A 7 4.09 -21.84 -0.79
CA PRO A 7 3.21 -20.68 -0.72
C PRO A 7 1.76 -21.11 -0.95
N SER A 8 0.85 -20.46 -0.23
CA SER A 8 -0.58 -20.71 -0.34
C SER A 8 -1.07 -20.45 -1.77
N PRO A 9 -2.14 -21.15 -2.25
CA PRO A 9 -2.67 -20.92 -3.59
C PRO A 9 -2.99 -19.44 -3.88
N GLY A 10 -2.62 -18.98 -5.08
CA GLY A 10 -2.83 -17.60 -5.53
C GLY A 10 -1.75 -16.60 -5.11
N TYR A 11 -0.74 -17.02 -4.34
CA TYR A 11 0.43 -16.20 -4.06
C TYR A 11 1.47 -16.32 -5.18
N ASN A 12 1.93 -15.18 -5.67
CA ASN A 12 2.93 -15.07 -6.73
C ASN A 12 4.28 -14.67 -6.16
N PHE A 13 5.36 -15.21 -6.71
CA PHE A 13 6.71 -14.84 -6.32
C PHE A 13 6.98 -13.34 -6.59
N VAL A 14 7.67 -12.69 -5.66
CA VAL A 14 8.01 -11.27 -5.76
C VAL A 14 9.51 -11.07 -5.77
N LYS A 15 10.20 -11.57 -4.73
CA LYS A 15 11.62 -11.31 -4.51
C LYS A 15 12.24 -12.43 -3.67
N THR A 16 13.52 -12.67 -3.92
CA THR A 16 14.39 -13.41 -3.01
C THR A 16 15.55 -12.53 -2.56
N LYS A 17 16.04 -12.77 -1.35
CA LYS A 17 17.20 -12.09 -0.77
C LYS A 17 18.00 -13.08 0.08
N TYR A 18 19.32 -12.98 -0.03
CA TYR A 18 20.24 -13.66 0.87
C TYR A 18 20.54 -12.77 2.08
N ASN A 19 20.43 -13.32 3.28
CA ASN A 19 20.85 -12.65 4.50
C ASN A 19 22.20 -13.22 4.95
N SER A 20 23.25 -12.40 4.92
CA SER A 20 24.61 -12.81 5.28
C SER A 20 24.83 -12.98 6.79
N THR A 21 24.01 -12.34 7.63
CA THR A 21 24.07 -12.53 9.09
C THR A 21 23.67 -13.96 9.46
N TRP A 22 22.68 -14.48 8.75
CA TRP A 22 22.08 -15.79 9.04
C TRP A 22 22.46 -16.89 8.05
N ASN A 23 23.19 -16.54 6.98
CA ASN A 23 23.58 -17.42 5.89
C ASN A 23 22.42 -18.18 5.22
N GLN A 24 21.24 -17.54 5.11
CA GLN A 24 20.05 -18.15 4.53
C GLN A 24 19.38 -17.26 3.48
N TYR A 25 18.72 -17.90 2.51
CA TYR A 25 17.83 -17.23 1.58
C TYR A 25 16.43 -17.13 2.17
N GLY A 26 15.78 -15.99 1.91
CA GLY A 26 14.36 -15.83 2.08
C GLY A 26 13.68 -15.50 0.75
N SER A 27 12.45 -15.96 0.60
CA SER A 27 11.62 -15.76 -0.60
C SER A 27 10.27 -15.19 -0.19
N LEU A 28 9.91 -14.06 -0.80
CA LEU A 28 8.67 -13.35 -0.56
C LEU A 28 7.69 -13.62 -1.70
N TYR A 29 6.46 -13.95 -1.33
CA TYR A 29 5.33 -14.16 -2.21
C TYR A 29 4.18 -13.24 -1.81
N LYS A 30 3.39 -12.78 -2.78
CA LYS A 30 2.23 -11.92 -2.52
C LYS A 30 1.00 -12.38 -3.27
N LYS A 31 -0.17 -12.16 -2.67
CA LYS A 31 -1.48 -12.26 -3.28
C LYS A 31 -2.19 -10.92 -3.12
N THR A 32 -2.66 -10.35 -4.22
CA THR A 32 -3.33 -9.05 -4.23
C THR A 32 -4.78 -9.21 -4.63
N THR A 33 -5.69 -8.68 -3.84
CA THR A 33 -7.13 -8.70 -4.11
C THR A 33 -7.69 -7.29 -4.01
N VAL A 34 -8.61 -6.93 -4.90
CA VAL A 34 -9.36 -5.68 -4.80
C VAL A 34 -10.23 -5.75 -3.55
N SER A 35 -10.03 -4.83 -2.61
CA SER A 35 -10.82 -4.70 -1.39
C SER A 35 -11.97 -3.72 -1.60
N ASP A 36 -11.73 -2.64 -2.33
CA ASP A 36 -12.72 -1.60 -2.59
C ASP A 36 -12.33 -0.80 -3.83
N THR A 37 -13.32 -0.23 -4.51
CA THR A 37 -13.15 0.66 -5.66
C THR A 37 -14.01 1.89 -5.43
N THR A 38 -13.40 3.06 -5.52
CA THR A 38 -14.06 4.34 -5.27
C THR A 38 -13.82 5.26 -6.45
N TYR A 39 -14.91 5.76 -7.00
CA TYR A 39 -14.91 6.79 -8.02
C TYR A 39 -15.48 8.08 -7.43
N ILE A 40 -14.69 9.15 -7.49
CA ILE A 40 -15.11 10.47 -7.02
C ILE A 40 -14.85 11.47 -8.15
N ASP A 41 -15.93 12.12 -8.59
CA ASP A 41 -15.86 13.33 -9.39
C ASP A 41 -16.00 14.52 -8.45
N VAL A 42 -14.95 15.34 -8.39
CA VAL A 42 -14.91 16.53 -7.52
C VAL A 42 -14.78 17.78 -8.37
N GLN A 43 -15.70 18.69 -8.12
CA GLN A 43 -15.77 20.00 -8.75
C GLN A 43 -15.76 21.05 -7.65
N PHE A 44 -14.68 21.82 -7.57
CA PHE A 44 -14.57 22.95 -6.66
C PHE A 44 -14.54 24.24 -7.47
N SER A 45 -15.47 25.15 -7.20
CA SER A 45 -15.46 26.47 -7.81
C SER A 45 -14.34 27.33 -7.25
N ALA A 46 -13.88 28.32 -8.02
CA ALA A 46 -12.98 29.36 -7.52
C ALA A 46 -13.61 30.03 -6.29
N GLY A 47 -12.81 30.29 -5.26
CA GLY A 47 -13.27 30.80 -3.96
C GLY A 47 -13.67 29.71 -2.95
N THR A 48 -13.65 28.42 -3.31
CA THR A 48 -13.90 27.33 -2.35
C THR A 48 -12.82 27.33 -1.27
N ALA A 49 -13.24 27.30 0.00
CA ALA A 49 -12.33 27.19 1.12
C ALA A 49 -11.60 25.84 1.09
N VAL A 50 -10.30 25.91 1.31
CA VAL A 50 -9.39 24.77 1.29
C VAL A 50 -9.76 23.74 2.36
N ALA A 51 -10.14 24.23 3.53
CA ALA A 51 -10.60 23.38 4.63
C ALA A 51 -11.82 22.55 4.21
N THR A 52 -12.73 23.10 3.42
CA THR A 52 -13.90 22.38 2.90
C THR A 52 -13.50 21.25 1.95
N ILE A 53 -12.52 21.50 1.07
CA ILE A 53 -11.96 20.46 0.19
C ILE A 53 -11.39 19.31 1.03
N LEU A 54 -10.55 19.63 2.01
CA LEU A 54 -9.93 18.65 2.89
C LEU A 54 -10.97 17.89 3.75
N SER A 55 -11.98 18.59 4.29
CA SER A 55 -13.03 17.97 5.10
C SER A 55 -13.93 17.02 4.32
N VAL A 56 -14.33 17.37 3.09
CA VAL A 56 -15.11 16.45 2.24
C VAL A 56 -14.33 15.16 1.96
N ILE A 57 -13.02 15.28 1.71
CA ILE A 57 -12.13 14.14 1.49
C ILE A 57 -12.01 13.30 2.76
N ASP A 58 -11.76 13.92 3.91
CA ASP A 58 -11.62 13.22 5.20
C ASP A 58 -12.92 12.55 5.65
N ILE A 59 -14.10 13.13 5.35
CA ILE A 59 -15.42 12.56 5.66
C ILE A 59 -15.70 11.33 4.81
N ILE A 60 -15.33 11.36 3.53
CA ILE A 60 -15.59 10.24 2.62
C ILE A 60 -14.79 9.02 3.09
N TRP A 61 -13.50 9.17 3.45
CA TRP A 61 -12.67 8.04 3.88
C TRP A 61 -11.80 8.37 5.11
N THR A 62 -12.20 7.86 6.27
CA THR A 62 -11.40 7.89 7.50
C THR A 62 -10.23 6.90 7.39
N LYS A 63 -9.10 7.34 6.83
CA LYS A 63 -7.72 6.89 7.09
C LYS A 63 -6.76 7.61 6.14
N GLY A 64 -5.74 8.28 6.67
CA GLY A 64 -4.95 9.34 6.00
C GLY A 64 -4.12 8.98 4.75
N GLY A 65 -4.25 7.80 4.15
CA GLY A 65 -3.57 7.42 2.92
C GLY A 65 -4.01 8.28 1.73
N LEU A 66 -5.31 8.46 1.53
CA LEU A 66 -5.86 9.27 0.43
C LEU A 66 -5.61 10.78 0.63
N THR A 67 -5.72 11.28 1.86
CA THR A 67 -5.36 12.66 2.21
C THR A 67 -3.89 12.94 1.87
N THR A 68 -3.00 11.97 2.08
CA THR A 68 -1.58 12.04 1.69
C THR A 68 -1.41 12.01 0.17
N LEU A 69 -2.15 11.14 -0.52
CA LEU A 69 -2.15 11.02 -1.97
C LEU A 69 -2.56 12.36 -2.64
N LEU A 70 -3.63 12.99 -2.17
CA LEU A 70 -4.13 14.26 -2.69
C LEU A 70 -3.20 15.44 -2.38
N LYS A 71 -2.55 15.46 -1.21
CA LYS A 71 -1.45 16.40 -0.91
C LYS A 71 -0.27 16.20 -1.88
N ALA A 72 0.08 14.95 -2.17
CA ALA A 72 1.17 14.61 -3.11
C ALA A 72 0.83 14.89 -4.58
N PHE A 73 -0.47 14.99 -4.92
CA PHE A 73 -0.96 15.33 -6.27
C PHE A 73 -0.98 16.85 -6.57
N ALA A 74 -0.46 17.69 -5.68
CA ALA A 74 -0.27 19.12 -5.94
C ALA A 74 -1.57 19.90 -6.19
N ILE A 75 -2.55 19.81 -5.28
CA ILE A 75 -3.23 21.06 -4.95
C ILE A 75 -2.19 21.89 -4.20
N THR A 76 -1.40 22.69 -4.92
CA THR A 76 -0.54 23.70 -4.31
C THR A 76 -1.45 24.80 -3.80
N ILE A 77 -2.13 24.51 -2.70
CA ILE A 77 -3.01 25.44 -2.05
C ILE A 77 -2.14 26.51 -1.41
N THR A 78 -2.02 27.64 -2.09
CA THR A 78 -1.29 28.81 -1.63
C THR A 78 -2.29 29.89 -1.28
N GLY A 79 -3.11 29.62 -0.25
CA GLY A 79 -4.17 30.54 0.20
C GLY A 79 -5.22 29.85 1.07
N SER A 80 -6.15 30.63 1.63
CA SER A 80 -7.32 30.10 2.36
C SER A 80 -8.41 29.56 1.42
N VAL A 81 -8.36 29.94 0.14
CA VAL A 81 -9.29 29.57 -0.94
C VAL A 81 -8.50 29.18 -2.19
N ILE A 82 -9.14 28.45 -3.10
CA ILE A 82 -8.59 28.17 -4.44
C ILE A 82 -8.91 29.31 -5.41
N ASP A 83 -7.91 29.82 -6.15
CA ASP A 83 -8.08 30.96 -7.06
C ASP A 83 -8.63 30.56 -8.45
N THR A 84 -8.64 29.27 -8.77
CA THR A 84 -9.16 28.75 -10.04
C THR A 84 -10.04 27.55 -9.76
N ALA A 85 -11.14 27.42 -10.52
CA ALA A 85 -12.01 26.26 -10.44
C ALA A 85 -11.19 25.00 -10.75
N TRP A 86 -11.36 23.98 -9.91
CA TRP A 86 -10.66 22.72 -10.05
C TRP A 86 -11.66 21.60 -10.34
N TYR A 87 -11.31 20.81 -11.36
CA TYR A 87 -12.05 19.63 -11.78
C TYR A 87 -11.08 18.45 -11.70
N GLY A 88 -11.48 17.45 -10.94
CA GLY A 88 -10.67 16.27 -10.70
C GLY A 88 -11.52 15.01 -10.75
N ILE A 89 -11.10 14.05 -11.56
CA ILE A 89 -11.60 12.68 -11.43
C ILE A 89 -10.57 11.92 -10.62
N LEU A 90 -11.01 11.38 -9.49
CA LEU A 90 -10.27 10.42 -8.68
C LEU A 90 -10.89 9.04 -8.90
N ASP A 91 -10.15 8.17 -9.56
CA ASP A 91 -10.43 6.74 -9.61
C ASP A 91 -9.44 6.03 -8.70
N ALA A 92 -9.92 5.54 -7.55
CA ALA A 92 -9.10 4.92 -6.52
C ALA A 92 -9.51 3.46 -6.33
N THR A 93 -8.54 2.56 -6.39
CA THR A 93 -8.72 1.16 -6.07
C THR A 93 -7.88 0.80 -4.86
N LYS A 94 -8.53 0.30 -3.81
CA LYS A 94 -7.88 -0.22 -2.62
C LYS A 94 -7.64 -1.71 -2.80
N TYR A 95 -6.40 -2.12 -2.63
CA TYR A 95 -5.97 -3.50 -2.67
C TYR A 95 -5.58 -3.99 -1.29
N LEU A 96 -6.02 -5.20 -0.95
CA LEU A 96 -5.40 -5.99 0.11
C LEU A 96 -4.28 -6.82 -0.51
N THR A 97 -3.05 -6.59 -0.07
CA THR A 97 -1.88 -7.37 -0.42
C THR A 97 -1.51 -8.25 0.76
N GLN A 98 -1.79 -9.54 0.64
CA GLN A 98 -1.34 -10.53 1.61
C GLN A 98 0.05 -11.03 1.19
N ILE A 99 0.92 -11.22 2.18
CA ILE A 99 2.33 -11.54 1.99
C ILE A 99 2.67 -12.80 2.78
N GLU A 100 3.34 -13.73 2.13
CA GLU A 100 3.98 -14.88 2.78
C GLU A 100 5.47 -14.86 2.48
N VAL A 101 6.28 -15.03 3.52
CA VAL A 101 7.73 -15.05 3.39
C VAL A 101 8.28 -16.34 3.97
N PHE A 102 9.06 -17.03 3.17
CA PHE A 102 9.63 -18.33 3.49
C PHE A 102 11.14 -18.24 3.58
N SER A 103 11.74 -19.07 4.44
CA SER A 103 13.18 -19.33 4.44
C SER A 103 13.42 -20.83 4.53
N GLN A 104 14.32 -21.37 3.71
CA GLN A 104 14.66 -22.81 3.66
C GLN A 104 13.43 -23.73 3.55
N GLY A 105 12.38 -23.29 2.84
CA GLY A 105 11.14 -24.04 2.70
C GLY A 105 10.28 -24.09 3.96
N LYS A 106 10.48 -23.20 4.94
CA LYS A 106 9.60 -23.02 6.10
C LYS A 106 8.97 -21.62 6.06
N LEU A 107 7.69 -21.52 6.41
CA LEU A 107 7.01 -20.23 6.51
C LEU A 107 7.53 -19.44 7.72
N GLY A 108 8.10 -18.26 7.49
CA GLY A 108 8.67 -17.40 8.53
C GLY A 108 7.84 -16.18 8.90
N LEU A 109 7.02 -15.69 7.96
CA LEU A 109 6.18 -14.51 8.17
C LEU A 109 4.91 -14.57 7.31
N ARG A 110 3.78 -14.18 7.91
CA ARG A 110 2.59 -13.74 7.20
C ARG A 110 2.32 -12.29 7.52
N SER A 111 1.96 -11.51 6.52
CA SER A 111 1.64 -10.11 6.71
C SER A 111 0.58 -9.62 5.72
N GLU A 112 -0.01 -8.48 6.02
CA GLU A 112 -1.03 -7.84 5.20
C GLU A 112 -0.71 -6.35 5.06
N GLN A 113 -0.81 -5.86 3.83
CA GLN A 113 -0.66 -4.47 3.46
C GLN A 113 -1.91 -4.02 2.74
N TYR A 114 -2.32 -2.78 2.99
CA TYR A 114 -3.35 -2.12 2.21
C TYR A 114 -2.67 -1.12 1.29
N ILE A 115 -2.86 -1.29 -0.01
CA ILE A 115 -2.29 -0.42 -1.03
C ILE A 115 -3.43 0.30 -1.71
N LEU A 116 -3.40 1.63 -1.70
CA LEU A 116 -4.33 2.44 -2.45
C LEU A 116 -3.63 2.91 -3.72
N GLU A 117 -4.14 2.48 -4.87
CA GLU A 117 -3.76 3.05 -6.16
C GLU A 117 -4.84 4.04 -6.57
N ALA A 118 -4.46 5.23 -7.01
CA ALA A 118 -5.42 6.12 -7.63
C ALA A 118 -4.87 6.83 -8.85
N LYS A 119 -5.78 7.20 -9.74
CA LYS A 119 -5.52 8.08 -10.87
C LYS A 119 -6.21 9.41 -10.58
N VAL A 120 -5.43 10.49 -10.56
CA VAL A 120 -5.97 11.86 -10.54
C VAL A 120 -5.69 12.48 -11.89
N ASN A 121 -6.74 12.82 -12.63
CA ASN A 121 -6.63 13.38 -13.99
C ASN A 121 -5.73 12.54 -14.91
N GLY A 122 -5.82 11.21 -14.80
CA GLY A 122 -5.04 10.25 -15.58
C GLY A 122 -3.63 9.97 -15.08
N VAL A 123 -3.13 10.68 -14.06
CA VAL A 123 -1.80 10.45 -13.48
C VAL A 123 -1.91 9.39 -12.37
N PRO A 124 -1.25 8.22 -12.50
CA PRO A 124 -1.29 7.18 -11.47
C PRO A 124 -0.40 7.54 -10.28
N LYS A 125 -0.88 7.25 -9.07
CA LYS A 125 -0.12 7.25 -7.82
C LYS A 125 -0.54 6.08 -6.96
N GLN A 126 0.35 5.71 -6.05
CA GLN A 126 0.16 4.63 -5.10
C GLN A 126 0.61 5.11 -3.71
N VAL A 127 -0.17 4.76 -2.69
CA VAL A 127 0.17 4.99 -1.28
C VAL A 127 -0.13 3.75 -0.46
N HIS A 128 0.65 3.58 0.61
CA HIS A 128 0.35 2.60 1.64
C HIS A 128 -0.78 3.14 2.53
N ASP A 129 -1.89 2.41 2.60
CA ASP A 129 -3.13 2.79 3.28
C ASP A 129 -3.41 1.91 4.52
N GLY A 130 -2.33 1.45 5.16
CA GLY A 130 -2.36 0.70 6.42
C GLY A 130 -1.87 -0.74 6.29
N GLY A 131 -1.89 -1.45 7.41
CA GLY A 131 -1.21 -2.75 7.52
C GLY A 131 0.28 -2.57 7.78
N ASP A 132 1.08 -3.54 7.35
CA ASP A 132 2.50 -3.63 7.64
C ASP A 132 3.36 -2.69 6.78
N GLY A 133 3.93 -1.65 7.38
CA GLY A 133 4.76 -0.66 6.67
C GLY A 133 6.20 -1.10 6.38
N ARG A 134 6.61 -2.32 6.73
CA ARG A 134 7.98 -2.80 6.46
C ARG A 134 8.25 -2.90 4.96
N THR A 135 9.49 -2.63 4.58
CA THR A 135 9.98 -2.94 3.23
C THR A 135 10.07 -4.46 3.05
N TYR A 136 9.97 -4.93 1.80
CA TYR A 136 10.13 -6.35 1.50
C TYR A 136 11.46 -6.92 2.00
N ASP A 137 12.54 -6.13 1.99
CA ASP A 137 13.84 -6.59 2.48
C ASP A 137 13.87 -6.78 4.00
N GLN A 138 13.15 -5.94 4.75
CA GLN A 138 12.97 -6.11 6.20
C GLN A 138 12.08 -7.33 6.51
N MET A 139 10.97 -7.49 5.77
CA MET A 139 10.11 -8.66 5.91
C MET A 139 10.85 -9.97 5.65
N ILE A 140 11.77 -9.99 4.68
CA ILE A 140 12.62 -11.15 4.40
C ILE A 140 13.60 -11.41 5.54
N ASP A 141 14.25 -10.39 6.08
CA ASP A 141 15.18 -10.57 7.20
C ASP A 141 14.44 -11.09 8.46
N ASP A 142 13.27 -10.54 8.76
CA ASP A 142 12.44 -10.97 9.90
C ASP A 142 11.93 -12.41 9.73
N ALA A 143 11.55 -12.80 8.51
CA ALA A 143 11.10 -14.17 8.24
C ALA A 143 12.24 -15.18 8.39
N ILE A 144 13.46 -14.85 7.94
CA ILE A 144 14.65 -15.69 8.14
C ILE A 144 14.94 -15.85 9.64
N TYR A 145 14.91 -14.74 10.38
CA TYR A 145 15.11 -14.76 11.83
C TYR A 145 14.09 -15.65 12.55
N ASN A 146 12.81 -15.53 12.20
CA ASN A 146 11.73 -16.34 12.78
C ASN A 146 11.93 -17.83 12.48
N VAL A 147 12.29 -18.20 11.25
CA VAL A 147 12.56 -19.60 10.89
C VAL A 147 13.74 -20.18 11.67
N ILE A 148 14.78 -19.38 11.94
CA ILE A 148 15.96 -19.85 12.67
C ILE A 148 15.67 -20.08 14.16
N ILE A 149 14.89 -19.19 14.77
CA ILE A 149 14.61 -19.27 16.22
C ILE A 149 13.50 -20.27 16.54
N LEU A 150 12.50 -20.38 15.66
CA LEU A 150 11.35 -21.27 15.87
C LEU A 150 11.56 -22.66 15.26
N GLY A 151 12.61 -22.84 14.46
CA GLY A 151 12.79 -23.99 13.55
C GLY A 151 13.83 -25.02 13.96
#